data_AF-V6LJX1-F1
#
_entry.id   AF-V6LJX1-F1
#
_cell.length_a   1.000
_cell.length_b   1.000
_cell.length_c   1.000
_cell.angle_alpha   90.00
_cell.angle_beta   90.00
_cell.angle_gamma   90.00
#
_symmetry.space_group_name_H-M   'P 1'
#
loop_
_entity.id
_entity.type
_entity.pdbx_description
1 polymer ?
#
loop_
_entity_poly.entity_id
_entity_poly.type
_entity_poly.pdbx_seq_one_letter_code
_entity_poly.pdbx_strand_id
1 'polypeptide(L)'
;MPIQRTQLGKPMRISKLSSTERIKSFNKNSSENTHIPRNKAIKYLQCTASEFRRLCIISGVFPRTPGNQFAGNVAYYLKADIKQLSRSNLLETLRSEKAYKKRAISLKQQKLYEQLKFHRLTKPSADYSSLILSRYPTFQLALADLDDCLSLISLCTGSSTSFFTPQLTETCTKLRTEFDNYISCTNSLLKTFISVKGFYFQAAVHNQVITWLEPHRTSANPPDSVETSVLCNFIEFYAELLKFVNFRLYSEIGIKYPPESDKQTYRAQNKDFLQQIVFKNLRFHLSRETPSKILELIIISAGGELVDNVQDATHCIIDRPVQNIENEPNYAGKDIIQPQFVFDSFNLGCLLPSSEFAPGNELPPHLSPFEFDFTSIEGLTGEDYIPDRLKELVNYYNQFVEKTRPEILLPETKQEAKPEKTGIIGQSVKLEKADEETSDSIEERETDTNFAFFDRKQDLELDDNERMIRAGLSKNKRELYDKIMIKEKQEKLEREKLIRRKLELKEGKAKKGK
;
A
#
# COMPACT_ATOMS: atom_id res chain seq x y z
N MET A 1 -28.33 14.48 74.12
CA MET A 1 -28.05 15.87 74.54
C MET A 1 -26.97 15.85 75.61
N PRO A 2 -26.01 16.79 75.69
CA PRO A 2 -25.67 17.90 74.77
C PRO A 2 -24.21 17.78 74.24
N ILE A 3 -23.95 17.85 72.93
CA ILE A 3 -23.62 19.07 72.16
C ILE A 3 -22.70 20.04 72.90
N GLN A 4 -21.38 19.94 72.66
CA GLN A 4 -20.45 21.04 72.84
C GLN A 4 -19.96 21.52 71.47
N ARG A 5 -20.25 22.80 71.20
CA ARG A 5 -19.88 23.56 70.01
C ARG A 5 -18.37 23.79 69.98
N THR A 6 -17.67 23.23 69.00
CA THR A 6 -16.31 23.66 68.63
C THR A 6 -16.39 24.90 67.75
N GLN A 7 -15.60 25.91 68.10
CA GLN A 7 -15.63 27.23 67.51
C GLN A 7 -15.11 27.23 66.06
N LEU A 8 -15.77 28.02 65.22
CA LEU A 8 -15.38 28.32 63.84
C LEU A 8 -13.96 28.92 63.78
N GLY A 9 -13.04 28.18 63.18
CA GLY A 9 -11.80 28.73 62.64
C GLY A 9 -12.09 29.54 61.37
N LYS A 10 -11.58 30.78 61.34
CA LYS A 10 -11.72 31.75 60.23
C LYS A 10 -11.33 31.14 58.87
N PRO A 11 -12.08 31.40 57.79
CA PRO A 11 -11.66 30.99 56.45
C PRO A 11 -10.38 31.75 56.06
N MET A 12 -9.36 31.02 55.64
CA MET A 12 -8.15 31.59 55.04
C MET A 12 -8.53 32.47 53.85
N ARG A 13 -8.08 33.73 53.87
CA ARG A 13 -8.16 34.65 52.73
C ARG A 13 -7.50 33.99 51.52
N ILE A 14 -8.29 33.71 50.50
CA ILE A 14 -7.81 33.40 49.16
C ILE A 14 -7.11 34.66 48.65
N SER A 15 -5.81 34.77 48.88
CA SER A 15 -4.98 35.79 48.26
C SER A 15 -5.01 35.54 46.75
N LYS A 16 -5.43 36.58 46.03
CA LYS A 16 -5.50 36.66 44.57
C LYS A 16 -4.18 36.17 43.96
N LEU A 17 -4.16 34.93 43.47
CA LEU A 17 -3.18 34.51 42.47
C LEU A 17 -3.27 35.49 41.31
N SER A 18 -2.13 36.08 40.96
CA SER A 18 -2.05 37.08 39.90
C SER A 18 -2.59 36.48 38.59
N SER A 19 -3.29 37.30 37.79
CA SER A 19 -3.90 36.87 36.51
C SER A 19 -2.88 36.18 35.59
N THR A 20 -1.60 36.54 35.72
CA THR A 20 -0.47 35.98 34.98
C THR A 20 -0.12 34.54 35.40
N GLU A 21 -0.34 34.16 36.66
CA GLU A 21 -0.07 32.79 37.14
C GLU A 21 -1.18 31.80 36.74
N ARG A 22 -2.45 32.26 36.70
CA ARG A 22 -3.55 31.45 36.14
C ARG A 22 -3.44 31.25 34.63
N ILE A 23 -2.95 32.25 33.88
CA ILE A 23 -2.70 32.12 32.43
C ILE A 23 -1.54 31.14 32.16
N LYS A 24 -0.50 31.12 33.02
CA LYS A 24 0.62 30.17 32.92
C LYS A 24 0.20 28.71 33.18
N SER A 25 -0.76 28.46 34.08
CA SER A 25 -1.24 27.09 34.33
C SER A 25 -2.18 26.58 33.23
N PHE A 26 -2.98 27.45 32.60
CA PHE A 26 -3.83 27.10 31.45
C PHE A 26 -3.04 26.79 30.17
N ASN A 27 -1.85 27.38 30.01
CA ASN A 27 -1.00 27.19 28.82
C ASN A 27 -0.05 25.98 28.87
N LYS A 28 -0.05 25.18 29.94
CA LYS A 28 0.82 23.98 30.05
C LYS A 28 0.53 22.95 28.95
N ASN A 29 -0.71 22.85 28.48
CA ASN A 29 -1.15 21.94 27.42
C ASN A 29 -1.31 22.64 26.06
N SER A 30 -0.73 23.83 25.87
CA SER A 30 -0.79 24.53 24.58
C SER A 30 -0.10 23.70 23.49
N SER A 31 -0.70 23.65 22.30
CA SER A 31 -0.13 22.99 21.12
C SER A 31 1.26 23.53 20.77
N GLU A 32 1.54 24.79 21.11
CA GLU A 32 2.83 25.46 20.98
C GLU A 32 3.93 24.85 21.85
N ASN A 33 3.59 24.23 22.98
CA ASN A 33 4.55 23.57 23.86
C ASN A 33 4.95 22.19 23.33
N THR A 34 4.06 21.48 22.66
CA THR A 34 4.27 20.11 22.18
C THR A 34 4.79 20.05 20.73
N HIS A 35 4.39 20.99 19.88
CA HIS A 35 4.71 20.99 18.45
C HIS A 35 5.72 22.07 18.07
N ILE A 36 6.47 21.82 17.00
CA ILE A 36 7.42 22.75 16.39
C ILE A 36 7.18 22.83 14.87
N PRO A 37 7.03 24.04 14.29
CA PRO A 37 6.86 24.17 12.84
C PRO A 37 8.16 23.81 12.11
N ARG A 38 8.03 23.26 10.90
CA ARG A 38 9.15 22.77 10.07
C ARG A 38 10.34 23.73 10.00
N ASN A 39 10.09 25.01 9.75
CA ASN A 39 11.16 26.02 9.63
C ASN A 39 11.97 26.20 10.92
N LYS A 40 11.32 26.08 12.09
CA LYS A 40 12.01 26.13 13.39
C LYS A 40 12.78 24.83 13.64
N ALA A 41 12.24 23.68 13.26
CA ALA A 41 12.94 22.39 13.39
C ALA A 41 14.21 22.33 12.54
N ILE A 42 14.15 22.79 11.28
CA ILE A 42 15.31 22.88 10.38
C ILE A 42 16.41 23.77 10.98
N LYS A 43 16.04 24.95 11.49
CA LYS A 43 16.97 25.86 12.16
C LYS A 43 17.57 25.25 13.42
N TYR A 44 16.77 24.55 14.21
CA TYR A 44 17.21 23.90 15.44
C TYR A 44 18.25 22.80 15.17
N LEU A 45 18.02 21.96 14.15
CA LEU A 45 18.94 20.88 13.77
C LEU A 45 20.14 21.35 12.92
N GLN A 46 20.14 22.62 12.49
CA GLN A 46 21.19 23.22 11.64
C GLN A 46 21.45 22.42 10.35
N CYS A 47 20.37 21.99 9.69
CA CYS A 47 20.43 21.25 8.45
C CYS A 47 19.68 21.99 7.33
N THR A 48 19.87 21.57 6.09
CA THR A 48 19.08 22.06 4.94
C THR A 48 17.70 21.39 4.90
N ALA A 49 16.77 21.96 4.14
CA ALA A 49 15.43 21.37 4.01
C ALA A 49 15.44 19.95 3.42
N SER A 50 16.38 19.63 2.51
CA SER A 50 16.53 18.29 1.93
C SER A 50 17.13 17.29 2.94
N GLU A 51 18.18 17.68 3.66
CA GLU A 51 18.77 16.88 4.73
C GLU A 51 17.74 16.60 5.85
N PHE A 52 16.94 17.60 6.22
CA PHE A 52 15.85 17.44 7.19
C PHE A 52 14.81 16.41 6.71
N ARG A 53 14.38 16.47 5.45
CA ARG A 53 13.47 15.46 4.88
C ARG A 53 14.08 14.06 4.95
N ARG A 54 15.34 13.89 4.52
CA ARG A 54 16.05 12.60 4.58
C ARG A 54 16.11 12.06 6.01
N LEU A 55 16.46 12.90 6.99
CA LEU A 55 16.44 12.52 8.41
C LEU A 55 15.07 12.04 8.85
N CYS A 56 14.01 12.80 8.52
CA CYS A 56 12.64 12.44 8.88
C CYS A 56 12.22 11.09 8.29
N ILE A 57 12.56 10.83 7.02
CA ILE A 57 12.24 9.57 6.33
C ILE A 57 12.92 8.40 7.00
N ILE A 58 14.25 8.47 7.17
CA ILE A 58 15.04 7.38 7.74
C ILE A 58 14.60 7.10 9.18
N SER A 59 14.39 8.14 9.99
CA SER A 59 13.97 8.01 11.40
C SER A 59 12.49 7.71 11.62
N GLY A 60 11.65 7.77 10.58
CA GLY A 60 10.20 7.58 10.71
C GLY A 60 9.48 8.73 11.43
N VAL A 61 10.02 9.95 11.35
CA VAL A 61 9.40 11.14 11.96
C VAL A 61 8.46 11.81 10.96
N PHE A 62 7.16 11.78 11.27
CA PHE A 62 6.10 12.31 10.41
C PHE A 62 5.58 13.67 10.91
N PRO A 63 5.09 14.53 10.01
CA PRO A 63 4.42 15.75 10.42
C PRO A 63 3.09 15.41 11.13
N ARG A 64 2.74 16.20 12.15
CA ARG A 64 1.49 16.07 12.93
C ARG A 64 0.70 17.37 12.90
N THR A 65 -0.63 17.26 12.93
CA THR A 65 -1.51 18.43 13.00
C THR A 65 -1.79 18.78 14.45
N PRO A 66 -1.36 19.95 14.95
CA PRO A 66 -1.70 20.38 16.29
C PRO A 66 -3.20 20.73 16.37
N GLY A 67 -3.81 20.55 17.56
CA GLY A 67 -5.22 20.91 17.77
C GLY A 67 -5.53 22.37 17.45
N ASN A 68 -4.62 23.29 17.81
CA ASN A 68 -4.66 24.69 17.37
C ASN A 68 -3.41 25.00 16.54
N GLN A 69 -3.60 25.42 15.29
CA GLN A 69 -2.52 25.86 14.42
C GLN A 69 -2.06 27.26 14.83
N PHE A 70 -0.75 27.44 15.02
CA PHE A 70 -0.17 28.69 15.55
C PHE A 70 0.90 29.32 14.63
N ALA A 71 1.24 28.67 13.52
CA ALA A 71 2.26 29.09 12.58
C ALA A 71 1.80 28.96 11.11
N GLY A 72 0.55 29.33 10.83
CA GLY A 72 -0.04 29.29 9.48
C GLY A 72 -0.10 27.88 8.88
N ASN A 73 -0.16 27.81 7.54
CA ASN A 73 -0.25 26.57 6.76
C ASN A 73 1.14 25.91 6.59
N VAL A 74 1.76 25.52 7.71
CA VAL A 74 3.09 24.90 7.76
C VAL A 74 2.98 23.55 8.45
N ALA A 75 3.72 22.55 7.97
CA ALA A 75 3.81 21.26 8.64
C ALA A 75 4.45 21.40 10.04
N TYR A 76 3.84 20.78 11.05
CA TYR A 76 4.36 20.74 12.42
C TYR A 76 4.92 19.36 12.73
N TYR A 77 5.88 19.30 13.65
CA TYR A 77 6.48 18.07 14.15
C TYR A 77 6.42 18.07 15.68
N LEU A 78 6.51 16.91 16.32
CA LEU A 78 6.63 16.87 17.78
C LEU A 78 8.02 17.34 18.21
N LYS A 79 8.06 18.17 19.26
CA LYS A 79 9.34 18.60 19.84
C LYS A 79 10.15 17.43 20.39
N ALA A 80 9.49 16.41 20.93
CA ALA A 80 10.15 15.21 21.45
C ALA A 80 10.96 14.50 20.35
N ASP A 81 10.33 14.25 19.20
CA ASP A 81 10.95 13.62 18.04
C ASP A 81 12.15 14.43 17.52
N ILE A 82 11.99 15.76 17.38
CA ILE A 82 13.11 16.63 16.96
C ILE A 82 14.26 16.61 17.97
N LYS A 83 13.95 16.53 19.28
CA LYS A 83 14.95 16.42 20.34
C LYS A 83 15.67 15.07 20.29
N GLN A 84 14.99 14.00 19.89
CA GLN A 84 15.59 12.68 19.67
C GLN A 84 16.48 12.69 18.42
N LEU A 85 16.04 13.27 17.31
CA LEU A 85 16.85 13.44 16.09
C LEU A 85 18.14 14.21 16.36
N SER A 86 18.08 15.25 17.18
CA SER A 86 19.27 16.01 17.58
C SER A 86 20.32 15.19 18.34
N ARG A 87 19.93 14.09 18.99
CA ARG A 87 20.85 13.18 19.69
C ARG A 87 21.26 11.98 18.84
N SER A 88 20.65 11.80 17.67
CA SER A 88 20.94 10.65 16.82
C SER A 88 22.30 10.78 16.13
N ASN A 89 23.00 9.66 16.00
CA ASN A 89 24.27 9.57 15.26
C ASN A 89 24.06 9.86 13.76
N LEU A 90 22.83 9.77 13.25
CA LEU A 90 22.49 10.10 11.86
C LEU A 90 22.81 11.55 11.48
N LEU A 91 22.66 12.48 12.42
CA LEU A 91 22.95 13.88 12.14
C LEU A 91 24.45 14.08 11.93
N GLU A 92 25.27 13.35 12.69
CA GLU A 92 26.72 13.37 12.54
C GLU A 92 27.17 12.71 11.25
N THR A 93 26.56 11.58 10.86
CA THR A 93 26.86 10.92 9.58
C THR A 93 26.49 11.79 8.38
N LEU A 94 25.37 12.54 8.42
CA LEU A 94 25.05 13.49 7.35
C LEU A 94 26.06 14.64 7.26
N ARG A 95 26.56 15.12 8.40
CA ARG A 95 27.61 16.15 8.43
C ARG A 95 28.92 15.61 7.86
N SER A 96 29.29 14.38 8.20
CA SER A 96 30.50 13.73 7.66
C SER A 96 30.36 13.43 6.17
N GLU A 97 29.19 12.98 5.69
CA GLU A 97 28.89 12.81 4.26
C GLU A 97 29.03 14.11 3.48
N LYS A 98 28.59 15.24 4.05
CA LYS A 98 28.71 16.56 3.43
C LYS A 98 30.17 17.00 3.34
N ALA A 99 30.93 16.83 4.42
CA ALA A 99 32.37 17.11 4.43
C ALA A 99 33.10 16.22 3.42
N TYR A 100 32.74 14.93 3.36
CA TYR A 100 33.24 13.96 2.40
C TYR A 100 32.98 14.39 0.95
N LYS A 101 31.75 14.80 0.60
CA LYS A 101 31.38 15.27 -0.74
C LYS A 101 32.16 16.53 -1.13
N LYS A 102 32.30 17.49 -0.21
CA LYS A 102 33.10 18.71 -0.45
C LYS A 102 34.57 18.38 -0.71
N ARG A 103 35.17 17.49 0.09
CA ARG A 103 36.55 17.03 -0.09
C ARG A 103 36.74 16.30 -1.42
N ALA A 104 35.79 15.44 -1.80
CA ALA A 104 35.82 14.75 -3.10
C ALA A 104 35.78 15.72 -4.29
N ILE A 105 34.95 16.77 -4.21
CA ILE A 105 34.90 17.84 -5.23
C ILE A 105 36.24 18.59 -5.30
N SER A 106 36.80 18.96 -4.15
CA SER A 106 38.10 19.65 -4.09
C SER A 106 39.23 18.82 -4.71
N LEU A 107 39.31 17.52 -4.36
CA LEU A 107 40.32 16.60 -4.92
C LEU A 107 40.16 16.43 -6.44
N LYS A 108 38.91 16.36 -6.92
CA LYS A 108 38.61 16.28 -8.35
C LYS A 108 39.03 17.56 -9.09
N GLN A 109 38.77 18.73 -8.51
CA GLN A 109 39.19 20.03 -9.08
C GLN A 109 40.71 20.16 -9.15
N GLN A 110 41.42 19.68 -8.12
CA GLN A 110 42.88 19.64 -8.06
C GLN A 110 43.51 18.54 -8.93
N LYS A 111 42.71 17.72 -9.63
CA LYS A 111 43.16 16.60 -10.47
C LYS A 111 44.00 15.54 -9.73
N LEU A 112 43.84 15.42 -8.41
CA LEU A 112 44.53 14.44 -7.58
C LEU A 112 43.77 13.10 -7.57
N TYR A 113 43.86 12.36 -8.67
CA TYR A 113 43.05 11.15 -8.89
C TYR A 113 43.38 9.99 -7.94
N GLU A 114 44.64 9.79 -7.56
CA GLU A 114 45.03 8.72 -6.64
C GLU A 114 44.43 8.95 -5.24
N GLN A 115 44.53 10.17 -4.71
CA GLN A 115 43.91 10.51 -3.43
C GLN A 115 42.38 10.41 -3.49
N LEU A 116 41.77 10.72 -4.64
CA LEU A 116 40.34 10.55 -4.84
C LEU A 116 39.92 9.07 -4.79
N LYS A 117 40.74 8.14 -5.31
CA LYS A 117 40.49 6.69 -5.20
C LYS A 117 40.52 6.24 -3.74
N PHE A 118 41.54 6.61 -2.98
CA PHE A 118 41.60 6.28 -1.55
C PHE A 118 40.46 6.93 -0.76
N HIS A 119 40.13 8.18 -1.07
CA HIS A 119 39.01 8.88 -0.44
C HIS A 119 37.69 8.16 -0.71
N ARG A 120 37.47 7.53 -1.87
CA ARG A 120 36.25 6.74 -2.12
C ARG A 120 36.03 5.59 -1.15
N LEU A 121 37.11 5.02 -0.60
CA LEU A 121 37.06 3.93 0.37
C LEU A 121 36.65 4.41 1.77
N THR A 122 36.83 5.71 2.08
CA THR A 122 36.48 6.30 3.38
C THR A 122 35.08 6.94 3.39
N LYS A 123 34.22 6.54 2.44
CA LYS A 123 32.84 7.02 2.37
C LYS A 123 32.14 6.71 3.70
N PRO A 124 31.66 7.74 4.44
CA PRO A 124 30.90 7.49 5.66
C PRO A 124 29.58 6.81 5.29
N SER A 125 29.22 5.77 6.04
CA SER A 125 27.94 5.08 5.94
C SER A 125 27.12 5.37 7.19
N ALA A 126 25.81 5.56 7.02
CA ALA A 126 24.91 5.61 8.16
C ALA A 126 24.79 4.21 8.79
N ASP A 127 24.69 4.17 10.12
CA ASP A 127 24.36 2.94 10.84
C ASP A 127 22.84 2.70 10.78
N TYR A 128 22.41 2.00 9.74
CA TYR A 128 21.02 1.61 9.59
C TYR A 128 20.61 0.49 10.57
N SER A 129 21.57 -0.28 11.09
CA SER A 129 21.32 -1.43 11.96
C SER A 129 20.64 -1.02 13.25
N SER A 130 21.24 -0.08 13.97
CA SER A 130 20.69 0.44 15.23
C SER A 130 19.34 1.12 15.02
N LEU A 131 19.13 1.72 13.85
CA LEU A 131 17.91 2.43 13.52
C LEU A 131 16.75 1.48 13.25
N ILE A 132 16.98 0.45 12.44
CA ILE A 132 15.98 -0.58 12.11
C ILE A 132 15.55 -1.28 13.40
N LEU A 133 16.48 -1.66 14.27
CA LEU A 133 16.18 -2.29 15.57
C LEU A 133 15.40 -1.36 16.51
N SER A 134 15.69 -0.06 16.49
CA SER A 134 14.95 0.94 17.27
C SER A 134 13.55 1.18 16.73
N ARG A 135 13.36 1.13 15.40
CA ARG A 135 12.07 1.42 14.74
C ARG A 135 11.15 0.21 14.71
N TYR A 136 11.72 -1.00 14.59
CA TYR A 136 11.01 -2.27 14.56
C TYR A 136 11.53 -3.18 15.68
N PRO A 137 11.06 -2.98 16.93
CA PRO A 137 11.51 -3.79 18.07
C PRO A 137 11.19 -5.29 17.95
N THR A 138 10.16 -5.63 17.15
CA THR A 138 9.72 -7.00 16.91
C THR A 138 9.71 -7.30 15.42
N PHE A 139 10.02 -8.54 15.05
CA PHE A 139 10.05 -8.98 13.66
C PHE A 139 8.72 -8.78 12.93
N GLN A 140 7.59 -9.01 13.60
CA GLN A 140 6.25 -8.78 13.02
C GLN A 140 6.03 -7.33 12.56
N LEU A 141 6.52 -6.36 13.32
CA LEU A 141 6.43 -4.95 12.93
C LEU A 141 7.27 -4.64 11.69
N ALA A 142 8.40 -5.33 11.50
CA ALA A 142 9.21 -5.21 10.30
C ALA A 142 8.51 -5.83 9.08
N LEU A 143 7.84 -6.98 9.26
CA LEU A 143 7.03 -7.61 8.21
C LEU A 143 5.79 -6.77 7.84
N ALA A 144 5.24 -5.99 8.77
CA ALA A 144 4.09 -5.11 8.49
C ALA A 144 4.38 -3.95 7.53
N ASP A 145 5.60 -3.43 7.54
CA ASP A 145 6.01 -2.41 6.59
C ASP A 145 6.55 -3.01 5.27
N LEU A 146 6.51 -4.35 5.12
CA LEU A 146 7.11 -5.02 3.97
C LEU A 146 6.30 -4.84 2.68
N ASP A 147 4.99 -4.60 2.76
CA ASP A 147 4.11 -4.32 1.60
C ASP A 147 4.60 -3.11 0.79
N ASP A 148 4.80 -1.98 1.47
CA ASP A 148 5.31 -0.74 0.89
C ASP A 148 6.78 -0.88 0.47
N CYS A 149 7.58 -1.55 1.31
CA CYS A 149 9.00 -1.82 1.07
C CYS A 149 9.19 -2.56 -0.26
N LEU A 150 8.50 -3.69 -0.45
CA LEU A 150 8.61 -4.51 -1.63
C LEU A 150 8.09 -3.78 -2.87
N SER A 151 6.95 -3.07 -2.76
CA SER A 151 6.40 -2.32 -3.89
C SER A 151 7.35 -1.23 -4.39
N LEU A 152 8.01 -0.51 -3.47
CA LEU A 152 9.00 0.52 -3.83
C LEU A 152 10.32 -0.06 -4.34
N ILE A 153 10.78 -1.18 -3.78
CA ILE A 153 11.96 -1.90 -4.29
C ILE A 153 11.67 -2.42 -5.71
N SER A 154 10.50 -3.01 -5.95
CA SER A 154 10.09 -3.48 -7.28
C SER A 154 9.96 -2.34 -8.30
N LEU A 155 9.54 -1.14 -7.86
CA LEU A 155 9.59 0.05 -8.72
C LEU A 155 11.04 0.41 -9.11
N CYS A 156 11.99 0.29 -8.20
CA CYS A 156 13.41 0.57 -8.46
C CYS A 156 14.04 -0.47 -9.41
N THR A 157 13.69 -1.74 -9.30
CA THR A 157 14.25 -2.83 -10.13
C THR A 157 13.65 -2.85 -11.53
N GLY A 158 12.37 -2.51 -11.67
CA GLY A 158 11.67 -2.45 -12.96
C GLY A 158 11.99 -1.21 -13.80
N SER A 159 12.54 -0.16 -13.18
CA SER A 159 12.83 1.10 -13.86
C SER A 159 14.16 1.06 -14.59
N SER A 160 14.15 1.18 -15.93
CA SER A 160 15.36 1.35 -16.75
C SER A 160 15.87 2.79 -16.81
N THR A 161 15.35 3.65 -15.94
CA THR A 161 15.61 5.09 -15.98
C THR A 161 16.91 5.45 -15.27
N SER A 162 17.50 6.59 -15.65
CA SER A 162 18.74 7.11 -15.06
C SER A 162 18.57 7.73 -13.66
N PHE A 163 17.36 7.70 -13.07
CA PHE A 163 17.08 8.33 -11.78
C PHE A 163 17.70 7.58 -10.60
N PHE A 164 17.74 6.25 -10.68
CA PHE A 164 18.34 5.43 -9.63
C PHE A 164 19.81 5.19 -9.95
N THR A 165 20.65 5.23 -8.91
CA THR A 165 22.06 4.88 -9.10
C THR A 165 22.15 3.38 -9.45
N PRO A 166 22.99 2.98 -10.42
CA PRO A 166 23.11 1.56 -10.80
C PRO A 166 23.43 0.64 -9.61
N GLN A 167 24.22 1.15 -8.66
CA GLN A 167 24.55 0.44 -7.42
C GLN A 167 23.31 0.13 -6.58
N LEU A 168 22.42 1.11 -6.40
CA LEU A 168 21.17 0.93 -5.65
C LEU A 168 20.24 -0.05 -6.36
N THR A 169 20.08 0.08 -7.68
CA THR A 169 19.26 -0.83 -8.49
C THR A 169 19.77 -2.27 -8.42
N GLU A 170 21.09 -2.47 -8.50
CA GLU A 170 21.70 -3.80 -8.37
C GLU A 170 21.45 -4.40 -6.98
N THR A 171 21.65 -3.62 -5.91
CA THR A 171 21.35 -4.06 -4.54
C THR A 171 19.87 -4.40 -4.36
N CYS A 172 18.96 -3.54 -4.84
CA CYS A 172 17.53 -3.79 -4.79
C CYS A 172 17.13 -5.04 -5.56
N THR A 173 17.73 -5.27 -6.74
CA THR A 173 17.47 -6.47 -7.55
C THR A 173 17.92 -7.73 -6.83
N LYS A 174 19.12 -7.71 -6.22
CA LYS A 174 19.63 -8.83 -5.43
C LYS A 174 18.72 -9.16 -4.24
N LEU A 175 18.41 -8.16 -3.42
CA LEU A 175 17.55 -8.33 -2.23
C LEU A 175 16.13 -8.79 -2.61
N ARG A 176 15.60 -8.31 -3.73
CA ARG A 176 14.30 -8.75 -4.25
C ARG A 176 14.35 -10.21 -4.68
N THR A 177 15.34 -10.60 -5.47
CA THR A 177 15.53 -12.01 -5.88
C THR A 177 15.72 -12.93 -4.68
N GLU A 178 16.47 -12.51 -3.66
CA GLU A 178 16.60 -13.27 -2.40
C GLU A 178 15.23 -13.49 -1.72
N PHE A 179 14.38 -12.46 -1.68
CA PHE A 179 13.04 -12.60 -1.12
C PHE A 179 12.14 -13.50 -1.98
N ASP A 180 12.18 -13.35 -3.30
CA ASP A 180 11.45 -14.22 -4.24
C ASP A 180 11.86 -15.69 -4.10
N ASN A 181 13.17 -15.93 -3.96
CA ASN A 181 13.72 -17.25 -3.71
C ASN A 181 13.21 -17.80 -2.38
N TYR A 182 13.21 -17.01 -1.31
CA TYR A 182 12.63 -17.44 -0.03
C TYR A 182 11.16 -17.86 -0.17
N ILE A 183 10.33 -17.05 -0.83
CA ILE A 183 8.91 -17.37 -1.08
C ILE A 183 8.76 -18.65 -1.89
N SER A 184 9.54 -18.78 -2.97
CA SER A 184 9.55 -19.98 -3.83
C SER A 184 10.00 -21.23 -3.07
N CYS A 185 10.96 -21.09 -2.17
CA CYS A 185 11.52 -22.19 -1.41
C CYS A 185 10.58 -22.68 -0.30
N THR A 186 9.84 -21.77 0.31
CA THR A 186 8.87 -22.05 1.38
C THR A 186 7.45 -22.29 0.86
N ASN A 187 7.26 -22.17 -0.47
CA ASN A 187 5.98 -22.18 -1.16
C ASN A 187 4.95 -21.21 -0.56
N SER A 188 5.38 -20.10 0.03
CA SER A 188 4.52 -19.24 0.86
C SER A 188 3.57 -18.32 0.08
N LEU A 189 3.54 -18.43 -1.26
CA LEU A 189 2.71 -17.60 -2.13
C LEU A 189 1.24 -18.02 -2.03
N LEU A 190 0.33 -17.05 -1.89
CA LEU A 190 -1.10 -17.26 -1.68
C LEU A 190 -1.96 -16.83 -2.87
N LYS A 191 -1.74 -15.61 -3.38
CA LYS A 191 -2.54 -15.03 -4.46
C LYS A 191 -1.66 -14.27 -5.44
N THR A 192 -2.07 -14.29 -6.70
CA THR A 192 -1.38 -13.59 -7.79
C THR A 192 -2.39 -12.93 -8.70
N PHE A 193 -2.13 -11.75 -9.23
CA PHE A 193 -3.08 -11.11 -10.15
C PHE A 193 -2.36 -10.18 -11.13
N ILE A 194 -2.77 -10.21 -12.40
CA ILE A 194 -2.27 -9.29 -13.42
C ILE A 194 -3.29 -8.18 -13.59
N SER A 195 -2.83 -6.93 -13.50
CA SER A 195 -3.65 -5.76 -13.74
C SER A 195 -3.01 -4.83 -14.76
N VAL A 196 -3.72 -3.76 -15.11
CA VAL A 196 -3.18 -2.64 -15.91
C VAL A 196 -1.99 -1.95 -15.23
N LYS A 197 -1.94 -1.94 -13.88
CA LYS A 197 -0.85 -1.27 -13.13
C LYS A 197 0.41 -2.13 -13.02
N GLY A 198 0.27 -3.45 -13.09
CA GLY A 198 1.32 -4.40 -12.80
C GLY A 198 0.78 -5.71 -12.22
N PHE A 199 1.69 -6.47 -11.62
CA PHE A 199 1.45 -7.77 -11.02
C PHE A 199 1.31 -7.62 -9.50
N TYR A 200 0.19 -8.06 -8.95
CA TYR A 200 -0.02 -8.14 -7.51
C TYR A 200 0.33 -9.54 -7.03
N PHE A 201 0.99 -9.60 -5.88
CA PHE A 201 1.32 -10.83 -5.20
C PHE A 201 0.93 -10.73 -3.74
N GLN A 202 0.55 -11.86 -3.18
CA GLN A 202 0.29 -12.01 -1.75
C GLN A 202 0.97 -13.27 -1.25
N ALA A 203 1.68 -13.19 -0.12
CA ALA A 203 2.34 -14.34 0.51
C ALA A 203 2.14 -14.34 2.03
N ALA A 204 2.15 -15.52 2.64
CA ALA A 204 2.10 -15.69 4.09
C ALA A 204 3.49 -15.94 4.67
N VAL A 205 4.02 -15.01 5.44
CA VAL A 205 5.30 -15.13 6.12
C VAL A 205 5.07 -14.90 7.62
N HIS A 206 5.38 -15.88 8.47
CA HIS A 206 5.18 -15.79 9.93
C HIS A 206 3.77 -15.36 10.37
N ASN A 207 2.74 -15.99 9.79
CA ASN A 207 1.33 -15.63 10.01
C ASN A 207 0.99 -14.17 9.67
N GLN A 208 1.85 -13.52 8.88
CA GLN A 208 1.58 -12.22 8.30
C GLN A 208 1.33 -12.37 6.81
N VAL A 209 0.22 -11.80 6.35
CA VAL A 209 -0.07 -11.70 4.93
C VAL A 209 0.60 -10.44 4.41
N ILE A 210 1.47 -10.61 3.44
CA ILE A 210 2.27 -9.54 2.81
C ILE A 210 1.78 -9.41 1.38
N THR A 211 1.34 -8.21 0.99
CA THR A 211 0.80 -7.93 -0.35
C THR A 211 1.60 -6.82 -1.01
N TRP A 212 2.15 -7.08 -2.20
CA TRP A 212 2.95 -6.09 -2.91
C TRP A 212 2.61 -6.02 -4.40
N LEU A 213 2.93 -4.88 -5.02
CA LEU A 213 2.74 -4.61 -6.43
C LEU A 213 4.09 -4.53 -7.14
N GLU A 214 4.29 -5.37 -8.14
CA GLU A 214 5.37 -5.22 -9.11
C GLU A 214 4.85 -4.50 -10.36
N PRO A 215 5.28 -3.26 -10.62
CA PRO A 215 4.80 -2.52 -11.78
C PRO A 215 5.27 -3.17 -13.09
N HIS A 216 4.48 -3.00 -14.15
CA HIS A 216 4.93 -3.37 -15.50
C HIS A 216 6.22 -2.63 -15.85
N ARG A 217 7.14 -3.32 -16.52
CA ARG A 217 8.40 -2.72 -16.97
C ARG A 217 8.12 -1.69 -18.04
N THR A 218 8.01 -0.43 -17.63
CA THR A 218 7.88 0.70 -18.55
C THR A 218 9.18 1.48 -18.59
N SER A 219 9.62 1.85 -19.79
CA SER A 219 10.72 2.80 -20.00
C SER A 219 10.31 4.27 -19.82
N ALA A 220 9.07 4.52 -19.37
CA ALA A 220 8.55 5.86 -19.17
C ALA A 220 9.25 6.55 -17.99
N ASN A 221 9.68 7.79 -18.21
CA ASN A 221 10.18 8.63 -17.13
C ASN A 221 9.02 9.01 -16.20
N PRO A 222 9.26 9.08 -14.87
CA PRO A 222 8.28 9.60 -13.95
C PRO A 222 7.96 11.05 -14.31
N PRO A 223 6.72 11.51 -14.03
CA PRO A 223 6.34 12.90 -14.26
C PRO A 223 7.25 13.87 -13.48
N ASP A 224 7.47 15.07 -14.03
CA ASP A 224 8.28 16.14 -13.39
C ASP A 224 7.76 16.57 -12.01
N SER A 225 6.51 16.23 -11.67
CA SER A 225 5.90 16.49 -10.36
C SER A 225 6.46 15.62 -9.23
N VAL A 226 7.18 14.54 -9.53
CA VAL A 226 7.66 13.58 -8.53
C VAL A 226 9.07 13.93 -8.08
N GLU A 227 9.25 14.24 -6.79
CA GLU A 227 10.57 14.43 -6.18
C GLU A 227 11.29 13.07 -6.03
N THR A 228 12.01 12.62 -7.06
CA THR A 228 12.75 11.34 -7.08
C THR A 228 13.76 11.19 -5.92
N SER A 229 14.35 12.30 -5.47
CA SER A 229 15.27 12.29 -4.32
C SER A 229 14.62 11.78 -3.03
N VAL A 230 13.31 11.99 -2.85
CA VAL A 230 12.55 11.49 -1.69
C VAL A 230 12.41 9.98 -1.81
N LEU A 231 12.03 9.48 -3.00
CA LEU A 231 11.90 8.04 -3.27
C LEU A 231 13.23 7.31 -3.03
N CYS A 232 14.36 7.86 -3.49
CA CYS A 232 15.67 7.27 -3.25
C CYS A 232 15.98 7.12 -1.74
N ASN A 233 15.60 8.09 -0.91
CA ASN A 233 15.81 7.97 0.54
C ASN A 233 14.97 6.85 1.16
N PHE A 234 13.74 6.64 0.68
CA PHE A 234 12.90 5.52 1.11
C PHE A 234 13.49 4.19 0.67
N ILE A 235 13.91 4.07 -0.59
CA ILE A 235 14.49 2.84 -1.15
C ILE A 235 15.80 2.50 -0.46
N GLU A 236 16.67 3.48 -0.15
CA GLU A 236 17.89 3.26 0.63
C GLU A 236 17.57 2.63 2.00
N PHE A 237 16.57 3.15 2.70
CA PHE A 237 16.14 2.61 3.99
C PHE A 237 15.50 1.22 3.86
N TYR A 238 14.61 1.05 2.89
CA TYR A 238 13.91 -0.21 2.65
C TYR A 238 14.82 -1.34 2.16
N ALA A 239 15.87 -1.03 1.41
CA ALA A 239 16.90 -2.00 1.05
C ALA A 239 17.60 -2.55 2.31
N GLU A 240 17.95 -1.69 3.26
CA GLU A 240 18.53 -2.15 4.53
C GLU A 240 17.50 -2.94 5.36
N LEU A 241 16.25 -2.51 5.43
CA LEU A 241 15.18 -3.26 6.09
C LEU A 241 15.02 -4.67 5.50
N LEU A 242 14.91 -4.78 4.18
CA LEU A 242 14.74 -6.05 3.48
C LEU A 242 15.94 -6.97 3.70
N LYS A 243 17.16 -6.42 3.78
CA LYS A 243 18.36 -7.20 4.13
C LYS A 243 18.28 -7.82 5.53
N PHE A 244 17.81 -7.07 6.54
CA PHE A 244 17.58 -7.61 7.89
C PHE A 244 16.50 -8.68 7.90
N VAL A 245 15.42 -8.46 7.14
CA VAL A 245 14.34 -9.44 6.99
C VAL A 245 14.84 -10.71 6.33
N ASN A 246 15.49 -10.63 5.16
CA ASN A 246 16.07 -11.77 4.46
C ASN A 246 17.06 -12.53 5.35
N PHE A 247 17.96 -11.83 6.05
CA PHE A 247 18.89 -12.48 6.98
C PHE A 247 18.17 -13.35 8.02
N ARG A 248 17.09 -12.82 8.62
CA ARG A 248 16.30 -13.55 9.60
C ARG A 248 15.57 -14.74 8.98
N LEU A 249 14.88 -14.52 7.86
CA LEU A 249 14.11 -15.54 7.15
C LEU A 249 15.00 -16.71 6.69
N TYR A 250 16.17 -16.42 6.12
CA TYR A 250 17.15 -17.43 5.71
C TYR A 250 17.74 -18.19 6.89
N SER A 251 18.03 -17.50 8.00
CA SER A 251 18.53 -18.13 9.22
C SER A 251 17.54 -19.13 9.80
N GLU A 252 16.24 -18.85 9.70
CA GLU A 252 15.19 -19.73 10.24
C GLU A 252 14.96 -20.99 9.41
N ILE A 253 15.12 -20.91 8.08
CA ILE A 253 15.13 -22.09 7.20
C ILE A 253 16.48 -22.85 7.22
N GLY A 254 17.45 -22.38 8.00
CA GLY A 254 18.76 -23.02 8.16
C GLY A 254 19.72 -22.82 6.99
N ILE A 255 19.48 -21.80 6.15
CA ILE A 255 20.35 -21.47 5.01
C ILE A 255 21.25 -20.30 5.39
N LYS A 256 22.55 -20.43 5.08
CA LYS A 256 23.54 -19.38 5.33
C LYS A 256 23.22 -18.14 4.46
N TYR A 257 23.14 -16.98 5.10
CA TYR A 257 22.96 -15.69 4.43
C TYR A 257 24.30 -14.91 4.34
N PRO A 258 24.60 -14.24 3.22
CA PRO A 258 23.86 -14.25 1.95
C PRO A 258 23.98 -15.61 1.21
N PRO A 259 22.96 -16.00 0.42
CA PRO A 259 23.00 -17.26 -0.32
C PRO A 259 24.14 -17.28 -1.35
N GLU A 260 24.79 -18.43 -1.51
CA GLU A 260 25.97 -18.59 -2.38
C GLU A 260 25.60 -18.68 -3.87
N SER A 261 24.33 -18.98 -4.20
CA SER A 261 23.83 -18.94 -5.58
C SER A 261 22.37 -18.48 -5.66
N ASP A 262 22.04 -17.77 -6.75
CA ASP A 262 20.68 -17.33 -7.04
C ASP A 262 19.73 -18.48 -7.43
N LYS A 263 20.26 -19.67 -7.79
CA LYS A 263 19.51 -20.79 -8.39
C LYS A 263 19.33 -22.01 -7.49
N GLN A 264 19.73 -21.96 -6.23
CA GLN A 264 19.55 -23.13 -5.36
C GLN A 264 18.06 -23.35 -5.08
N THR A 265 17.55 -24.47 -5.61
CA THR A 265 16.19 -24.96 -5.40
C THR A 265 16.08 -25.52 -3.98
N TYR A 266 15.97 -24.65 -2.98
CA TYR A 266 15.74 -25.10 -1.62
C TYR A 266 14.27 -25.44 -1.44
N ARG A 267 13.89 -26.71 -1.58
CA ARG A 267 12.50 -27.10 -1.34
C ARG A 267 12.28 -27.30 0.17
N ALA A 268 11.80 -26.28 0.86
CA ALA A 268 11.17 -26.47 2.17
C ALA A 268 9.75 -27.00 1.93
N GLN A 269 9.47 -28.19 2.46
CA GLN A 269 8.15 -28.81 2.32
C GLN A 269 7.16 -28.21 3.32
N ASN A 270 6.68 -26.99 3.06
CA ASN A 270 5.37 -26.62 3.59
C ASN A 270 4.32 -27.33 2.73
N LYS A 271 3.48 -28.15 3.36
CA LYS A 271 2.40 -28.92 2.70
C LYS A 271 1.03 -28.31 2.96
N ASP A 272 1.02 -27.10 3.49
CA ASP A 272 -0.15 -26.50 4.10
C ASP A 272 -0.96 -25.68 3.11
N PHE A 273 -0.61 -25.58 1.81
CA PHE A 273 -1.46 -24.87 0.86
C PHE A 273 -1.59 -25.64 -0.46
N LEU A 274 -2.83 -25.80 -0.94
CA LEU A 274 -3.14 -26.56 -2.17
C LEU A 274 -2.54 -25.91 -3.43
N GLN A 275 -2.42 -24.59 -3.45
CA GLN A 275 -1.80 -23.83 -4.52
C GLN A 275 -0.32 -24.21 -4.76
N GLN A 276 0.34 -24.85 -3.78
CA GLN A 276 1.77 -25.16 -3.79
C GLN A 276 2.14 -26.38 -4.63
N ILE A 277 1.15 -27.11 -5.14
CA ILE A 277 1.37 -28.35 -5.92
C ILE A 277 0.65 -28.37 -7.27
N VAL A 278 0.02 -27.26 -7.67
CA VAL A 278 -0.80 -27.19 -8.90
C VAL A 278 0.01 -27.56 -10.13
N PHE A 279 1.28 -27.18 -10.16
CA PHE A 279 2.19 -27.41 -11.29
C PHE A 279 3.16 -28.56 -11.04
N LYS A 280 2.90 -29.41 -10.04
CA LYS A 280 3.77 -30.54 -9.74
C LYS A 280 3.91 -31.47 -10.95
N ASN A 281 5.15 -31.83 -11.27
CA ASN A 281 5.54 -32.65 -12.44
C ASN A 281 5.29 -31.97 -13.80
N LEU A 282 4.94 -30.69 -13.83
CA LEU A 282 4.87 -29.92 -15.07
C LEU A 282 6.19 -29.20 -15.33
N ARG A 283 6.61 -29.23 -16.59
CA ARG A 283 7.81 -28.54 -17.09
C ARG A 283 7.38 -27.43 -18.03
N PHE A 284 7.74 -26.20 -17.70
CA PHE A 284 7.37 -25.00 -18.43
C PHE A 284 8.54 -24.42 -19.19
N HIS A 285 8.31 -24.03 -20.43
CA HIS A 285 9.21 -23.19 -21.21
C HIS A 285 8.61 -21.79 -21.35
N LEU A 286 9.40 -20.76 -21.05
CA LEU A 286 9.00 -19.37 -21.16
C LEU A 286 9.58 -18.74 -22.43
N SER A 287 8.71 -18.27 -23.32
CA SER A 287 9.17 -17.51 -24.48
C SER A 287 9.75 -16.14 -24.06
N ARG A 288 10.65 -15.59 -24.89
CA ARG A 288 11.43 -14.38 -24.58
C ARG A 288 10.61 -13.12 -24.28
N GLU A 289 9.34 -13.10 -24.67
CA GLU A 289 8.46 -11.94 -24.52
C GLU A 289 7.66 -11.95 -23.24
N THR A 290 7.54 -13.12 -22.61
CA THR A 290 6.80 -13.27 -21.37
C THR A 290 7.58 -12.66 -20.21
N PRO A 291 6.90 -12.17 -19.16
CA PRO A 291 7.56 -11.61 -17.98
C PRO A 291 8.22 -12.74 -17.16
N SER A 292 9.44 -13.12 -17.54
CA SER A 292 10.09 -14.34 -17.05
C SER A 292 10.19 -14.44 -15.54
N LYS A 293 10.69 -13.40 -14.86
CA LYS A 293 10.86 -13.38 -13.39
C LYS A 293 9.54 -13.55 -12.64
N ILE A 294 8.47 -12.96 -13.17
CA ILE A 294 7.13 -13.01 -12.57
C ILE A 294 6.59 -14.43 -12.66
N LEU A 295 6.62 -15.01 -13.87
CA LEU A 295 6.14 -16.37 -14.10
C LEU A 295 7.00 -17.40 -13.38
N GLU A 296 8.31 -17.18 -13.30
CA GLU A 296 9.25 -18.01 -12.56
C GLU A 296 8.88 -18.14 -11.08
N LEU A 297 8.61 -17.02 -10.41
CA LEU A 297 8.16 -17.02 -9.01
C LEU A 297 6.91 -17.88 -8.82
N ILE A 298 5.89 -17.72 -9.68
CA ILE A 298 4.62 -18.43 -9.54
C ILE A 298 4.80 -19.92 -9.85
N ILE A 299 5.46 -20.25 -10.96
CA ILE A 299 5.64 -21.63 -11.41
C ILE A 299 6.44 -22.44 -10.38
N ILE A 300 7.55 -21.88 -9.88
CA ILE A 300 8.38 -22.56 -8.90
C ILE A 300 7.63 -22.69 -7.55
N SER A 301 6.96 -21.63 -7.08
CA SER A 301 6.18 -21.66 -5.84
C SER A 301 5.04 -22.68 -5.86
N ALA A 302 4.53 -23.01 -7.03
CA ALA A 302 3.46 -23.99 -7.24
C ALA A 302 3.97 -25.41 -7.57
N GLY A 303 5.29 -25.62 -7.47
CA GLY A 303 5.92 -26.93 -7.63
C GLY A 303 6.28 -27.33 -9.06
N GLY A 304 6.17 -26.41 -10.02
CA GLY A 304 6.59 -26.60 -11.41
C GLY A 304 8.10 -26.48 -11.60
N GLU A 305 8.57 -26.91 -12.77
CA GLU A 305 9.97 -26.82 -13.18
C GLU A 305 10.09 -25.96 -14.44
N LEU A 306 11.08 -25.06 -14.47
CA LEU A 306 11.39 -24.27 -15.65
C LEU A 306 12.49 -24.95 -16.47
N VAL A 307 12.29 -24.98 -17.78
CA VAL A 307 13.23 -25.59 -18.72
C VAL A 307 13.57 -24.63 -19.85
N ASP A 308 14.88 -24.53 -20.15
CA ASP A 308 15.40 -23.66 -21.21
C ASP A 308 15.07 -24.20 -22.61
N ASN A 309 15.02 -25.53 -22.77
CA ASN A 309 14.73 -26.19 -24.04
C ASN A 309 13.24 -26.47 -24.20
N VAL A 310 12.68 -26.10 -25.36
CA VAL A 310 11.29 -26.38 -25.72
C VAL A 310 10.99 -27.88 -25.71
N GLN A 311 11.93 -28.71 -26.20
CA GLN A 311 11.73 -30.16 -26.34
C GLN A 311 11.45 -30.89 -25.02
N ASP A 312 12.03 -30.38 -23.94
CA ASP A 312 11.87 -30.91 -22.59
C ASP A 312 10.64 -30.33 -21.88
N ALA A 313 9.91 -29.40 -22.50
CA ALA A 313 8.75 -28.77 -21.89
C ALA A 313 7.46 -29.58 -22.15
N THR A 314 6.59 -29.56 -21.15
CA THR A 314 5.20 -30.02 -21.25
C THR A 314 4.28 -28.89 -21.71
N HIS A 315 4.55 -27.68 -21.21
CA HIS A 315 3.77 -26.47 -21.47
C HIS A 315 4.70 -25.37 -21.98
N CYS A 316 4.28 -24.66 -23.02
CA CYS A 316 5.01 -23.54 -23.61
C CYS A 316 4.20 -22.26 -23.45
N ILE A 317 4.74 -21.30 -22.71
CA ILE A 317 4.06 -20.03 -22.46
C ILE A 317 4.48 -19.00 -23.50
N ILE A 318 3.51 -18.56 -24.30
CA ILE A 318 3.71 -17.66 -25.44
C ILE A 318 2.72 -16.50 -25.38
N ASP A 319 3.22 -15.28 -25.59
CA ASP A 319 2.44 -14.04 -25.58
C ASP A 319 2.51 -13.31 -26.95
N ARG A 320 2.49 -14.09 -28.03
CA ARG A 320 2.44 -13.59 -29.42
C ARG A 320 1.11 -13.98 -30.06
N PRO A 321 0.52 -13.11 -30.91
CA PRO A 321 -0.54 -13.53 -31.81
C PRO A 321 0.05 -14.51 -32.82
N VAL A 322 -0.42 -15.76 -32.76
CA VAL A 322 0.16 -16.83 -33.54
C VAL A 322 -0.44 -16.86 -34.92
N GLN A 323 0.34 -16.44 -35.91
CA GLN A 323 0.23 -16.99 -37.25
C GLN A 323 1.34 -18.04 -37.39
N ASN A 324 0.97 -19.33 -37.38
CA ASN A 324 1.79 -20.51 -37.70
C ASN A 324 2.61 -21.25 -36.60
N ILE A 325 2.44 -21.01 -35.30
CA ILE A 325 3.18 -21.76 -34.24
C ILE A 325 2.72 -23.22 -34.14
N GLU A 326 1.46 -23.54 -34.42
CA GLU A 326 0.98 -24.94 -34.44
C GLU A 326 1.70 -25.79 -35.51
N ASN A 327 2.22 -25.15 -36.56
CA ASN A 327 2.96 -25.81 -37.64
C ASN A 327 4.48 -25.89 -37.36
N GLU A 328 4.96 -25.34 -36.25
CA GLU A 328 6.36 -25.48 -35.88
C GLU A 328 6.61 -26.85 -35.21
N PRO A 329 7.46 -27.70 -35.80
CA PRO A 329 7.68 -29.08 -35.33
C PRO A 329 8.20 -29.15 -33.88
N ASN A 330 8.80 -28.07 -33.38
CA ASN A 330 9.31 -27.97 -32.01
C ASN A 330 8.21 -28.00 -30.95
N TYR A 331 6.98 -27.58 -31.27
CA TYR A 331 5.86 -27.51 -30.34
C TYR A 331 4.89 -28.69 -30.44
N ALA A 332 5.15 -29.65 -31.34
CA ALA A 332 4.33 -30.85 -31.46
C ALA A 332 4.22 -31.59 -30.12
N GLY A 333 2.98 -31.92 -29.74
CA GLY A 333 2.64 -32.65 -28.51
C GLY A 333 2.79 -31.86 -27.21
N LYS A 334 2.86 -30.52 -27.26
CA LYS A 334 3.00 -29.63 -26.10
C LYS A 334 1.80 -28.70 -26.00
N ASP A 335 1.43 -28.37 -24.78
CA ASP A 335 0.36 -27.40 -24.53
C ASP A 335 0.91 -25.99 -24.70
N ILE A 336 0.44 -25.30 -25.73
CA ILE A 336 0.80 -23.90 -25.98
C ILE A 336 -0.26 -23.02 -25.32
N ILE A 337 0.17 -22.21 -24.36
CA ILE A 337 -0.73 -21.44 -23.49
C ILE A 337 -0.24 -19.99 -23.34
N GLN A 338 -1.17 -19.09 -23.07
CA GLN A 338 -0.89 -17.70 -22.74
C GLN A 338 -0.59 -17.53 -21.24
N PRO A 339 0.12 -16.45 -20.83
CA PRO A 339 0.52 -16.24 -19.44
C PRO A 339 -0.62 -16.27 -18.42
N GLN A 340 -1.83 -15.85 -18.80
CA GLN A 340 -2.99 -15.81 -17.89
C GLN A 340 -3.31 -17.17 -17.27
N PHE A 341 -3.08 -18.28 -18.00
CA PHE A 341 -3.27 -19.65 -17.49
C PHE A 341 -2.56 -19.88 -16.15
N VAL A 342 -1.34 -19.37 -16.01
CA VAL A 342 -0.49 -19.56 -14.83
C VAL A 342 -1.12 -18.89 -13.61
N PHE A 343 -1.65 -17.67 -13.77
CA PHE A 343 -2.27 -16.93 -12.68
C PHE A 343 -3.59 -17.55 -12.26
N ASP A 344 -4.44 -17.87 -13.24
CA ASP A 344 -5.80 -18.36 -12.98
C ASP A 344 -5.75 -19.77 -12.35
N SER A 345 -4.93 -20.66 -12.91
CA SER A 345 -4.74 -22.01 -12.37
C SER A 345 -4.10 -21.98 -10.97
N PHE A 346 -3.13 -21.07 -10.75
CA PHE A 346 -2.49 -20.91 -9.44
C PHE A 346 -3.52 -20.48 -8.38
N ASN A 347 -4.30 -19.43 -8.66
CA ASN A 347 -5.24 -18.89 -7.68
C ASN A 347 -6.38 -19.87 -7.37
N LEU A 348 -6.85 -20.60 -8.37
CA LEU A 348 -7.89 -21.61 -8.19
C LEU A 348 -7.38 -22.83 -7.39
N GLY A 349 -6.09 -23.15 -7.52
CA GLY A 349 -5.50 -24.34 -6.89
C GLY A 349 -5.68 -25.61 -7.73
N CYS A 350 -6.04 -25.51 -9.00
CA CYS A 350 -6.04 -26.63 -9.95
C CYS A 350 -5.75 -26.16 -11.39
N LEU A 351 -5.34 -27.10 -12.24
CA LEU A 351 -5.12 -26.84 -13.66
C LEU A 351 -6.45 -26.56 -14.37
N LEU A 352 -6.55 -25.39 -14.99
CA LEU A 352 -7.65 -25.08 -15.90
C LEU A 352 -7.44 -25.77 -17.27
N PRO A 353 -8.45 -25.82 -18.14
CA PRO A 353 -8.27 -26.38 -19.48
C PRO A 353 -7.31 -25.55 -20.34
N SER A 354 -6.19 -26.13 -20.77
CA SER A 354 -5.17 -25.45 -21.60
C SER A 354 -5.75 -24.85 -22.89
N SER A 355 -6.81 -25.45 -23.45
CA SER A 355 -7.48 -24.98 -24.67
C SER A 355 -8.08 -23.57 -24.54
N GLU A 356 -8.55 -23.17 -23.36
CA GLU A 356 -9.11 -21.83 -23.13
C GLU A 356 -8.05 -20.72 -23.25
N PHE A 357 -6.79 -21.08 -23.04
CA PHE A 357 -5.66 -20.15 -23.00
C PHE A 357 -4.73 -20.31 -24.21
N ALA A 358 -5.14 -21.05 -25.24
CA ALA A 358 -4.34 -21.24 -26.43
C ALA A 358 -4.14 -19.90 -27.17
N PRO A 359 -2.93 -19.62 -27.71
CA PRO A 359 -2.70 -18.37 -28.43
C PRO A 359 -3.65 -18.18 -29.61
N GLY A 360 -4.27 -17.00 -29.70
CA GLY A 360 -5.24 -16.68 -30.75
C GLY A 360 -6.70 -16.85 -30.33
N ASN A 361 -6.96 -17.52 -29.20
CA ASN A 361 -8.29 -17.53 -28.58
C ASN A 361 -8.56 -16.22 -27.83
N GLU A 362 -9.84 -15.89 -27.70
CA GLU A 362 -10.27 -14.84 -26.77
C GLU A 362 -10.16 -15.39 -25.34
N LEU A 363 -9.34 -14.74 -24.52
CA LEU A 363 -9.05 -15.20 -23.17
C LEU A 363 -10.27 -15.10 -22.25
N PRO A 364 -10.47 -16.05 -21.33
CA PRO A 364 -11.55 -15.97 -20.36
C PRO A 364 -11.39 -14.72 -19.47
N PRO A 365 -12.49 -14.18 -18.93
CA PRO A 365 -12.44 -13.04 -18.03
C PRO A 365 -11.52 -13.28 -16.83
N HIS A 366 -10.51 -12.42 -16.65
CA HIS A 366 -9.57 -12.49 -15.53
C HIS A 366 -10.18 -11.90 -14.26
N LEU A 367 -10.53 -12.76 -13.29
CA LEU A 367 -11.14 -12.33 -12.02
C LEU A 367 -10.07 -12.14 -10.94
N SER A 368 -10.19 -11.06 -10.17
CA SER A 368 -9.26 -10.76 -9.08
C SER A 368 -9.50 -11.68 -7.87
N PRO A 369 -8.50 -12.46 -7.41
CA PRO A 369 -8.62 -13.27 -6.20
C PRO A 369 -8.65 -12.42 -4.91
N PHE A 370 -8.46 -11.10 -5.03
CA PHE A 370 -8.58 -10.15 -3.93
C PHE A 370 -10.01 -9.62 -3.76
N GLU A 371 -10.84 -9.75 -4.80
CA GLU A 371 -12.23 -9.29 -4.82
C GLU A 371 -13.21 -10.47 -4.75
N PHE A 372 -12.89 -11.57 -5.44
CA PHE A 372 -13.74 -12.74 -5.52
C PHE A 372 -13.14 -13.92 -4.75
N ASP A 373 -14.01 -14.65 -4.05
CA ASP A 373 -13.70 -15.96 -3.48
C ASP A 373 -14.03 -17.04 -4.52
N PHE A 374 -13.04 -17.84 -4.91
CA PHE A 374 -13.21 -18.93 -5.87
C PHE A 374 -13.67 -20.24 -5.24
N THR A 375 -13.85 -20.26 -3.91
CA THR A 375 -14.30 -21.45 -3.18
C THR A 375 -15.80 -21.48 -2.93
N SER A 376 -16.45 -20.31 -2.89
CA SER A 376 -17.88 -20.21 -2.59
C SER A 376 -18.50 -18.96 -3.22
N ILE A 377 -19.81 -19.01 -3.47
CA ILE A 377 -20.61 -17.86 -3.93
C ILE A 377 -21.43 -17.28 -2.78
N GLU A 378 -21.42 -17.93 -1.61
CA GLU A 378 -22.30 -17.64 -0.46
C GLU A 378 -22.03 -16.26 0.19
N GLY A 379 -20.89 -15.63 -0.11
CA GLY A 379 -20.54 -14.28 0.36
C GLY A 379 -21.06 -13.12 -0.50
N LEU A 380 -21.64 -13.40 -1.68
CA LEU A 380 -22.28 -12.37 -2.51
C LEU A 380 -23.77 -12.27 -2.15
N THR A 381 -24.24 -11.07 -1.79
CA THR A 381 -25.67 -10.88 -1.49
C THR A 381 -26.49 -11.03 -2.77
N GLY A 382 -27.77 -11.39 -2.68
CA GLY A 382 -28.64 -11.58 -3.85
C GLY A 382 -28.83 -10.33 -4.73
N GLU A 383 -28.37 -9.16 -4.27
CA GLU A 383 -28.36 -7.90 -5.03
C GLU A 383 -27.05 -7.69 -5.82
N ASP A 384 -25.99 -8.45 -5.53
CA ASP A 384 -24.69 -8.31 -6.18
C ASP A 384 -24.64 -9.07 -7.51
N TYR A 385 -24.06 -8.45 -8.53
CA TYR A 385 -23.82 -9.10 -9.82
C TYR A 385 -22.77 -10.22 -9.64
N ILE A 386 -23.16 -11.46 -9.92
CA ILE A 386 -22.26 -12.63 -9.90
C ILE A 386 -21.79 -12.91 -11.33
N PRO A 387 -20.50 -12.70 -11.66
CA PRO A 387 -19.96 -13.00 -12.98
C PRO A 387 -20.13 -14.48 -13.35
N ASP A 388 -20.49 -14.79 -14.59
CA ASP A 388 -20.67 -16.18 -15.02
C ASP A 388 -19.37 -17.01 -14.90
N ARG A 389 -18.22 -16.37 -15.19
CA ARG A 389 -16.91 -17.01 -15.00
C ARG A 389 -16.65 -17.39 -13.54
N LEU A 390 -17.17 -16.64 -12.57
CA LEU A 390 -17.02 -17.00 -11.15
C LEU A 390 -17.75 -18.31 -10.84
N LYS A 391 -18.96 -18.49 -11.39
CA LYS A 391 -19.75 -19.73 -11.22
C LYS A 391 -19.02 -20.93 -11.81
N GLU A 392 -18.40 -20.76 -12.98
CA GLU A 392 -17.57 -21.81 -13.60
C GLU A 392 -16.37 -22.18 -12.70
N LEU A 393 -15.63 -21.18 -12.21
CA LEU A 393 -14.46 -21.42 -11.35
C LEU A 393 -14.84 -22.11 -10.04
N VAL A 394 -15.93 -21.70 -9.40
CA VAL A 394 -16.42 -22.36 -8.18
C VAL A 394 -16.83 -23.81 -8.45
N ASN A 395 -17.44 -24.09 -9.61
CA ASN A 395 -17.73 -25.46 -10.01
C ASN A 395 -16.45 -26.29 -10.20
N TYR A 396 -15.42 -25.73 -10.85
CA TYR A 396 -14.11 -26.37 -10.95
C TYR A 396 -13.49 -26.65 -9.57
N TYR A 397 -13.56 -25.67 -8.66
CA TYR A 397 -13.07 -25.83 -7.29
C TYR A 397 -13.75 -26.98 -6.57
N ASN A 398 -15.09 -27.01 -6.55
CA ASN A 398 -15.86 -28.07 -5.89
C ASN A 398 -15.63 -29.44 -6.53
N GLN A 399 -15.40 -29.49 -7.84
CA GLN A 399 -15.17 -30.74 -8.55
C GLN A 399 -13.77 -31.32 -8.34
N PHE A 400 -12.73 -30.49 -8.35
CA PHE A 400 -11.33 -30.93 -8.45
C PHE A 400 -10.46 -30.55 -7.26
N VAL A 401 -10.82 -29.52 -6.49
CA VAL A 401 -10.01 -29.02 -5.37
C VAL A 401 -10.57 -29.49 -4.04
N GLU A 402 -11.87 -29.24 -3.78
CA GLU A 402 -12.51 -29.58 -2.51
C GLU A 402 -12.42 -31.09 -2.20
N LYS A 403 -12.64 -31.93 -3.20
CA LYS A 403 -12.55 -33.40 -3.09
C LYS A 403 -11.15 -33.93 -2.80
N THR A 404 -10.14 -33.12 -3.07
CA THR A 404 -8.72 -33.51 -3.02
C THR A 404 -7.99 -32.82 -1.88
N ARG A 405 -8.71 -32.03 -1.07
CA ARG A 405 -8.17 -31.22 0.03
C ARG A 405 -7.76 -32.09 1.22
N PRO A 406 -6.47 -32.15 1.61
CA PRO A 406 -6.11 -32.54 2.96
C PRO A 406 -6.59 -31.46 3.94
N GLU A 407 -7.06 -31.84 5.13
CA GLU A 407 -7.44 -30.92 6.20
C GLU A 407 -6.25 -30.03 6.58
N ILE A 408 -6.24 -28.82 6.04
CA ILE A 408 -5.24 -27.79 6.31
C ILE A 408 -5.89 -26.75 7.23
N LEU A 409 -5.28 -26.52 8.39
CA LEU A 409 -5.54 -25.36 9.23
C LEU A 409 -5.02 -24.10 8.53
N LEU A 410 -5.94 -23.31 7.96
CA LEU A 410 -5.66 -21.89 7.73
C LEU A 410 -5.37 -21.25 9.11
N PRO A 411 -4.32 -20.41 9.26
CA PRO A 411 -4.23 -19.56 10.43
C PRO A 411 -5.51 -18.73 10.48
N GLU A 412 -6.28 -18.87 11.56
CA GLU A 412 -7.52 -18.12 11.75
C GLU A 412 -7.25 -16.66 11.42
N THR A 413 -7.90 -16.16 10.37
CA THR A 413 -8.15 -14.73 10.23
C THR A 413 -8.85 -14.34 11.51
N LYS A 414 -8.13 -13.68 12.42
CA LYS A 414 -8.71 -13.16 13.66
C LYS A 414 -9.96 -12.40 13.26
N GLN A 415 -11.11 -12.95 13.63
CA GLN A 415 -12.35 -12.21 13.74
C GLN A 415 -12.01 -10.93 14.51
N GLU A 416 -12.49 -9.80 13.98
CA GLU A 416 -12.19 -8.48 14.49
C GLU A 416 -12.39 -8.42 16.01
N ALA A 417 -11.28 -8.42 16.74
CA ALA A 417 -11.29 -8.12 18.15
C ALA A 417 -11.63 -6.63 18.29
N LYS A 418 -12.79 -6.34 18.89
CA LYS A 418 -13.15 -4.99 19.37
C LYS A 418 -11.96 -4.37 20.10
N PRO A 419 -11.54 -3.14 19.77
CA PRO A 419 -10.38 -2.54 20.40
C PRO A 419 -10.71 -2.10 21.83
N GLU A 420 -10.12 -2.76 22.82
CA GLU A 420 -9.91 -2.14 24.12
C GLU A 420 -8.97 -0.94 23.96
N LYS A 421 -9.42 0.20 24.48
CA LYS A 421 -8.69 1.48 24.40
C LYS A 421 -7.51 1.46 25.37
N THR A 422 -6.31 1.21 24.86
CA THR A 422 -5.07 1.71 25.47
C THR A 422 -4.34 2.60 24.46
N GLY A 423 -4.22 3.88 24.81
CA GLY A 423 -3.83 4.94 23.89
C GLY A 423 -2.38 4.87 23.43
N ILE A 424 -2.19 4.83 22.10
CA ILE A 424 -0.97 5.26 21.41
C ILE A 424 -1.38 6.15 20.23
N ILE A 425 -0.77 7.32 20.14
CA ILE A 425 -1.13 8.42 19.25
C ILE A 425 -0.32 8.32 17.94
N GLY A 426 -1.00 7.95 16.85
CA GLY A 426 -0.51 8.02 15.47
C GLY A 426 -1.68 8.02 14.50
N GLN A 427 -2.17 9.21 14.15
CA GLN A 427 -3.30 9.42 13.24
C GLN A 427 -2.79 9.38 11.80
N SER A 428 -3.00 8.26 11.10
CA SER A 428 -3.12 8.21 9.64
C SER A 428 -4.58 8.47 9.27
N VAL A 429 -4.77 9.21 8.18
CA VAL A 429 -6.07 9.58 7.62
C VAL A 429 -6.76 8.31 7.09
N LYS A 430 -7.89 7.92 7.69
CA LYS A 430 -8.82 6.94 7.10
C LYS A 430 -9.91 7.68 6.34
N LEU A 431 -10.10 7.30 5.07
CA LEU A 431 -11.31 7.55 4.31
C LEU A 431 -12.45 6.76 4.95
N GLU A 432 -13.58 7.42 5.18
CA GLU A 432 -14.78 6.81 5.75
C GLU A 432 -15.53 6.02 4.67
N LYS A 433 -15.58 4.70 4.83
CA LYS A 433 -16.74 3.89 4.45
C LYS A 433 -17.40 3.48 5.77
N ALA A 434 -18.64 3.90 5.96
CA ALA A 434 -19.48 3.49 7.06
C ALA A 434 -20.32 2.30 6.57
N ASP A 435 -20.03 1.13 7.14
CA ASP A 435 -20.89 -0.04 7.06
C ASP A 435 -22.03 0.07 8.06
N GLU A 436 -23.06 -0.69 7.73
CA GLU A 436 -24.30 -0.94 8.44
C GLU A 436 -24.06 -1.50 9.85
N GLU A 437 -24.96 -1.16 10.79
CA GLU A 437 -25.29 -2.07 11.88
C GLU A 437 -26.80 -2.31 11.94
N THR A 438 -27.08 -3.53 12.33
CA THR A 438 -28.28 -4.35 12.26
C THR A 438 -29.36 -4.02 13.28
N SER A 439 -30.55 -4.53 12.92
CA SER A 439 -31.79 -4.75 13.67
C SER A 439 -31.78 -4.60 15.20
N ASP A 440 -32.77 -3.85 15.69
CA ASP A 440 -33.53 -4.22 16.88
C ASP A 440 -35.03 -4.03 16.60
N SER A 441 -35.79 -5.07 16.92
CA SER A 441 -37.25 -5.17 16.90
C SER A 441 -37.91 -4.21 17.91
N ILE A 442 -39.13 -3.71 17.61
CA ILE A 442 -40.32 -3.68 18.50
C ILE A 442 -41.43 -2.76 17.93
N GLU A 443 -42.61 -3.38 17.79
CA GLU A 443 -44.00 -2.88 17.84
C GLU A 443 -44.58 -1.91 16.79
N GLU A 444 -45.58 -2.46 16.09
CA GLU A 444 -46.69 -1.76 15.45
C GLU A 444 -47.37 -0.76 16.41
N ARG A 445 -47.52 0.49 15.99
CA ARG A 445 -48.67 1.32 16.36
C ARG A 445 -49.15 2.14 15.17
N GLU A 446 -50.39 1.87 14.80
CA GLU A 446 -51.19 2.62 13.84
C GLU A 446 -51.58 4.01 14.38
N THR A 447 -51.76 4.92 13.41
CA THR A 447 -52.54 6.17 13.41
C THR A 447 -52.15 7.28 14.39
N ASP A 448 -51.72 8.42 13.85
CA ASP A 448 -52.67 9.53 13.78
C ASP A 448 -52.32 10.61 12.75
N THR A 449 -53.40 11.04 12.12
CA THR A 449 -53.56 11.97 11.01
C THR A 449 -53.10 13.38 11.35
N ASN A 450 -52.23 13.98 10.50
CA ASN A 450 -52.31 15.39 10.04
C ASN A 450 -51.07 15.93 9.27
N PHE A 451 -50.07 15.11 8.92
CA PHE A 451 -48.86 15.62 8.24
C PHE A 451 -48.79 15.37 6.70
N ALA A 452 -49.77 14.70 6.11
CA ALA A 452 -49.70 14.23 4.72
C ALA A 452 -50.19 15.22 3.63
N PHE A 453 -50.64 16.43 4.00
CA PHE A 453 -51.23 17.39 3.04
C PHE A 453 -50.21 18.40 2.46
N PHE A 454 -49.08 18.63 3.12
CA PHE A 454 -48.09 19.63 2.67
C PHE A 454 -47.11 19.10 1.60
N ASP A 455 -46.85 17.79 1.57
CA ASP A 455 -45.86 17.18 0.65
C ASP A 455 -46.35 17.06 -0.81
N ARG A 456 -47.66 16.86 -1.03
CA ARG A 456 -48.21 16.63 -2.38
C ARG A 456 -48.17 17.87 -3.28
N LYS A 457 -48.07 19.06 -2.71
CA LYS A 457 -48.05 20.31 -3.51
C LYS A 457 -46.67 20.54 -4.15
N GLN A 458 -45.59 20.11 -3.49
CA GLN A 458 -44.23 20.18 -4.04
C GLN A 458 -43.97 19.11 -5.11
N ASP A 459 -44.58 17.93 -4.97
CA ASP A 459 -44.45 16.86 -5.96
C ASP A 459 -45.07 17.24 -7.32
N LEU A 460 -46.07 18.14 -7.34
CA LEU A 460 -46.71 18.62 -8.57
C LEU A 460 -45.86 19.61 -9.39
N GLU A 461 -44.74 20.10 -8.86
CA GLU A 461 -43.82 21.03 -9.55
C GLU A 461 -42.59 20.31 -10.17
N LEU A 462 -42.43 19.01 -9.92
CA LEU A 462 -41.33 18.19 -10.43
C LEU A 462 -41.68 17.59 -11.81
N ASP A 463 -40.67 17.36 -12.64
CA ASP A 463 -40.81 16.68 -13.94
C ASP A 463 -41.19 15.19 -13.77
N ASP A 464 -41.84 14.60 -14.78
CA ASP A 464 -42.40 13.23 -14.68
C ASP A 464 -41.32 12.18 -14.40
N ASN A 465 -40.10 12.36 -14.94
CA ASN A 465 -38.96 11.49 -14.67
C ASN A 465 -38.46 11.61 -13.22
N GLU A 466 -38.41 12.82 -12.66
CA GLU A 466 -38.02 13.03 -11.25
C GLU A 466 -39.03 12.41 -10.30
N ARG A 467 -40.33 12.48 -10.62
CA ARG A 467 -41.38 11.83 -9.80
C ARG A 467 -41.26 10.32 -9.79
N MET A 468 -40.99 9.69 -10.95
CA MET A 468 -40.80 8.24 -11.03
C MET A 468 -39.60 7.76 -10.21
N ILE A 469 -38.45 8.45 -10.32
CA ILE A 469 -37.24 8.13 -9.56
C ILE A 469 -37.50 8.30 -8.06
N ARG A 470 -38.18 9.39 -7.67
CA ARG A 470 -38.49 9.71 -6.28
C ARG A 470 -39.52 8.74 -5.65
N ALA A 471 -40.44 8.20 -6.46
CA ALA A 471 -41.44 7.22 -6.03
C ALA A 471 -40.88 5.80 -5.85
N GLY A 472 -39.80 5.44 -6.56
CA GLY A 472 -39.12 4.15 -6.43
C GLY A 472 -38.16 4.03 -5.24
N LEU A 473 -37.96 5.11 -4.47
CA LEU A 473 -36.99 5.19 -3.38
C LEU A 473 -37.64 5.11 -1.99
N SER A 474 -36.99 4.37 -1.08
CA SER A 474 -37.32 4.38 0.35
C SER A 474 -37.18 5.78 0.95
N LYS A 475 -37.92 6.09 2.03
CA LYS A 475 -38.00 7.43 2.65
C LYS A 475 -36.63 8.05 2.95
N ASN A 476 -35.70 7.26 3.49
CA ASN A 476 -34.34 7.73 3.82
C ASN A 476 -33.50 8.02 2.55
N LYS A 477 -33.68 7.22 1.48
CA LYS A 477 -33.03 7.43 0.19
C LYS A 477 -33.62 8.64 -0.55
N ARG A 478 -34.93 8.91 -0.38
CA ARG A 478 -35.63 10.09 -0.92
C ARG A 478 -35.10 11.39 -0.32
N GLU A 479 -34.92 11.46 1.01
CA GLU A 479 -34.34 12.64 1.66
C GLU A 479 -32.89 12.93 1.24
N LEU A 480 -32.10 11.87 1.02
CA LEU A 480 -30.73 12.01 0.52
C LEU A 480 -30.72 12.51 -0.93
N TYR A 481 -31.58 11.96 -1.78
CA TYR A 481 -31.77 12.41 -3.16
C TYR A 481 -32.18 13.89 -3.22
N ASP A 482 -33.12 14.33 -2.38
CA ASP A 482 -33.55 15.73 -2.33
C ASP A 482 -32.39 16.66 -1.90
N LYS A 483 -31.58 16.24 -0.92
CA LYS A 483 -30.38 16.99 -0.50
C LYS A 483 -29.34 17.11 -1.61
N ILE A 484 -29.15 16.06 -2.40
CA ILE A 484 -28.24 16.05 -3.56
C ILE A 484 -28.76 17.02 -4.63
N MET A 485 -30.04 16.96 -4.98
CA MET A 485 -30.65 17.82 -5.99
C MET A 485 -30.62 19.30 -5.58
N ILE A 486 -30.86 19.60 -4.29
CA ILE A 486 -30.75 20.97 -3.76
C ILE A 486 -29.31 21.47 -3.90
N LYS A 487 -28.32 20.64 -3.58
CA LYS A 487 -26.90 20.98 -3.70
C LYS A 487 -26.50 21.24 -5.15
N GLU A 488 -26.94 20.40 -6.09
CA GLU A 488 -26.69 20.60 -7.53
C GLU A 488 -27.31 21.91 -8.04
N LYS A 489 -28.53 22.24 -7.59
CA LYS A 489 -29.20 23.49 -7.94
C LYS A 489 -28.46 24.72 -7.42
N GLN A 490 -27.90 24.64 -6.21
CA GLN A 490 -27.05 25.69 -5.63
C GLN A 490 -25.74 25.84 -6.41
N GLU A 491 -25.05 24.75 -6.73
CA GLU A 491 -23.81 24.77 -7.51
C GLU A 491 -24.02 25.33 -8.92
N LYS A 492 -25.16 25.01 -9.56
CA LYS A 492 -25.52 25.56 -10.88
C LYS A 492 -25.74 27.07 -10.82
N LEU A 493 -26.44 27.55 -9.79
CA LEU A 493 -26.67 28.98 -9.58
C LEU A 493 -25.36 29.74 -9.30
N GLU A 494 -24.44 29.14 -8.54
CA GLU A 494 -23.11 29.71 -8.30
C GLU A 494 -22.26 29.78 -9.57
N ARG A 495 -22.29 28.72 -10.41
CA ARG A 495 -21.62 28.72 -11.71
C ARG A 495 -22.17 29.82 -12.62
N GLU A 496 -23.48 29.99 -12.69
CA GLU A 496 -24.10 31.05 -13.49
C GLU A 496 -23.71 32.46 -13.00
N LYS A 497 -23.71 32.69 -11.69
CA LYS A 497 -23.22 33.95 -11.09
C LYS A 497 -21.74 34.20 -11.44
N LEU A 498 -20.91 33.16 -11.42
CA LEU A 498 -19.49 33.26 -11.75
C LEU A 498 -19.26 33.58 -13.23
N ILE A 499 -20.07 32.98 -14.13
CA ILE A 499 -20.05 33.26 -15.56
C ILE A 499 -20.49 34.71 -15.82
N ARG A 500 -21.56 35.18 -15.18
CA ARG A 500 -22.06 36.55 -15.32
C ARG A 500 -21.02 37.58 -14.89
N ARG A 501 -20.35 37.35 -13.75
CA ARG A 501 -19.25 38.19 -13.25
C ARG A 501 -18.05 38.20 -14.20
N LYS A 502 -17.74 37.06 -14.84
CA LYS A 502 -16.69 36.99 -15.87
C LYS A 502 -17.03 37.80 -17.12
N LEU A 503 -18.31 37.82 -17.54
CA LEU A 503 -18.76 38.62 -18.67
C LEU A 503 -18.70 40.13 -18.36
N GLU A 504 -19.16 40.55 -17.19
CA GLU A 504 -19.07 41.95 -16.72
C GLU A 504 -17.61 42.44 -16.64
N LEU A 505 -16.69 41.59 -16.18
CA LEU A 505 -15.26 41.91 -16.16
C LEU A 505 -14.64 42.04 -17.56
N LYS A 506 -15.13 41.27 -18.53
CA LYS A 506 -14.70 41.38 -19.93
C LYS A 506 -15.23 42.68 -20.56
N GLU A 507 -16.48 43.03 -20.33
CA GLU A 507 -17.07 44.28 -20.80
C GLU A 507 -16.44 45.52 -20.15
N GLY A 508 -16.15 45.46 -18.84
CA GLY A 508 -15.44 46.51 -18.13
C GLY A 508 -14.00 46.74 -18.62
N LYS A 509 -13.32 45.68 -19.08
CA LYS A 509 -12.01 45.78 -19.73
C LYS A 509 -12.10 46.35 -21.15
N ALA A 510 -13.16 46.01 -21.90
CA ALA A 510 -13.41 46.58 -23.22
C ALA A 510 -13.74 48.09 -23.18
N LYS A 511 -14.42 48.57 -22.13
CA LYS A 511 -14.72 49.99 -21.93
C LYS A 511 -13.53 50.83 -21.43
N LYS A 512 -12.51 50.21 -20.81
CA LYS A 512 -11.28 50.90 -20.38
C LYS A 512 -10.17 50.91 -21.43
N GLY A 513 -10.38 50.25 -22.57
CA GLY A 513 -9.43 50.16 -23.69
C GLY A 513 -9.83 50.97 -24.94
N LYS A 514 -10.73 51.94 -24.80
CA LYS A 514 -11.05 52.93 -25.84
C LYS A 514 -10.69 54.33 -25.36
#